data_AF-A0A940JCW2-F1
#
_entry.id   AF-A0A940JCW2-F1
#
_cell.length_a   1.000
_cell.length_b   1.000
_cell.length_c   1.000
_cell.angle_alpha   90.00
_cell.angle_beta   90.00
_cell.angle_gamma   90.00
#
_symmetry.space_group_name_H-M   'P 1'
#
loop_
_entity.id
_entity.type
_entity.pdbx_description
1 polymer ?
#
loop_
_entity_poly.entity_id
_entity_poly.type
_entity_poly.pdbx_seq_one_letter_code
_entity_poly.pdbx_strand_id
1 'polypeptide(L)'
;MAINVALAPRILTREPVTPIRPEVPMGETKIDKAKAYLQIVQERLLAARAPGKGLGLNTIASEKSTNKITDKRDRNPDEIRIPVSGIYKDSQGRYQVEDIANPDSPDGAWDPRRYAPNFHFDDREDSYPVRPGFDGDQLGSTDPRNYLHGQVGGAQPLEMSFSVSKKGEYYVLQYSSYYVDNKMASEYHDGDWSTVSVYLKPGKDGKLAPAYMYTSWHWGGIMTPWEDLQKDAGGNPSVMIGRGSHAVTPVGRGMKVPDDRGLVVKADGTMAKRGSAASIPNTLHYNSPQGNILGAERLGTGTGQERYAMDVYYGARDEQRNPYHPILFKNPKSSSEKYAGLFGGRS
;
A
#
# COMPACT_ATOMS: atom_id res chain seq x y z
N MET A 1 13.25 23.11 -66.17
CA MET A 1 12.29 24.13 -65.67
C MET A 1 11.33 23.41 -64.74
N ALA A 2 11.49 23.55 -63.42
CA ALA A 2 10.68 22.86 -62.42
C ALA A 2 9.83 23.89 -61.66
N ILE A 3 8.52 23.70 -61.67
CA ILE A 3 7.55 24.57 -61.01
C ILE A 3 7.31 24.02 -59.60
N ASN A 4 7.74 24.76 -58.58
CA ASN A 4 7.38 24.52 -57.18
C ASN A 4 6.02 25.18 -56.91
N VAL A 5 5.01 24.39 -56.53
CA VAL A 5 3.74 24.89 -55.99
C VAL A 5 3.70 24.58 -54.51
N ALA A 6 3.85 25.62 -53.68
CA ALA A 6 3.68 25.54 -52.24
C ALA A 6 2.18 25.63 -51.90
N LEU A 7 1.65 24.61 -51.22
CA LEU A 7 0.30 24.63 -50.64
C LEU A 7 0.37 25.15 -49.21
N ALA A 8 -0.36 26.23 -48.93
CA ALA A 8 -0.51 26.78 -47.59
C ALA A 8 -1.49 25.95 -46.74
N PRO A 9 -1.27 25.83 -45.41
CA PRO A 9 -2.16 25.07 -44.54
C PRO A 9 -3.46 25.84 -44.25
N ARG A 10 -4.58 25.13 -44.37
CA ARG A 10 -5.94 25.62 -44.09
C ARG A 10 -6.18 25.60 -42.57
N ILE A 11 -6.22 26.77 -41.95
CA ILE A 11 -6.60 26.92 -40.54
C ILE A 11 -8.13 26.89 -40.44
N LEU A 12 -8.69 25.85 -39.81
CA LEU A 12 -10.10 25.75 -39.46
C LEU A 12 -10.31 26.41 -38.09
N THR A 13 -10.86 27.61 -38.08
CA THR A 13 -11.34 28.25 -36.84
C THR A 13 -12.67 27.62 -36.45
N ARG A 14 -12.73 26.95 -35.29
CA ARG A 14 -13.99 26.50 -34.68
C ARG A 14 -14.63 27.67 -33.92
N GLU A 15 -15.92 27.87 -34.13
CA GLU A 15 -16.72 28.82 -33.34
C GLU A 15 -16.89 28.37 -31.89
N PRO A 16 -17.02 29.30 -30.93
CA PRO A 16 -17.20 28.98 -29.52
C PRO A 16 -18.61 28.43 -29.26
N VAL A 17 -18.67 27.28 -28.57
CA VAL A 17 -19.92 26.66 -28.11
C VAL A 17 -20.26 27.22 -26.73
N THR A 18 -21.40 27.91 -26.62
CA THR A 18 -21.96 28.36 -25.34
C THR A 18 -22.57 27.18 -24.59
N PRO A 19 -22.25 26.93 -23.30
CA PRO A 19 -22.88 25.84 -22.56
C PRO A 19 -24.31 26.21 -22.17
N ILE A 20 -25.28 25.39 -22.56
CA ILE A 20 -26.64 25.42 -22.04
C ILE A 20 -26.63 24.73 -20.68
N ARG A 21 -26.87 25.47 -19.59
CA ARG A 21 -27.18 24.89 -18.27
C ARG A 21 -28.68 24.57 -18.21
N PRO A 22 -29.08 23.37 -17.78
CA PRO A 22 -30.49 23.12 -17.46
C PRO A 22 -30.87 23.85 -16.18
N GLU A 23 -31.97 24.61 -16.23
CA GLU A 23 -32.61 25.17 -15.05
C GLU A 23 -33.25 24.05 -14.22
N VAL A 24 -32.92 23.99 -12.93
CA VAL A 24 -33.57 23.11 -11.95
C VAL A 24 -34.72 23.89 -11.31
N PRO A 25 -35.94 23.32 -11.21
CA PRO A 25 -37.05 24.01 -10.55
C PRO A 25 -36.72 24.24 -9.07
N MET A 26 -36.79 25.50 -8.62
CA MET A 26 -36.79 25.86 -7.21
C MET A 26 -38.11 25.39 -6.58
N GLY A 27 -38.05 24.54 -5.56
CA GLY A 27 -39.28 24.20 -4.82
C GLY A 27 -39.22 23.12 -3.74
N GLU A 28 -38.12 22.39 -3.55
CA GLU A 28 -38.04 21.41 -2.46
C GLU A 28 -36.95 21.77 -1.47
N THR A 29 -37.34 22.01 -0.22
CA THR A 29 -36.37 22.26 0.85
C THR A 29 -35.61 20.97 1.16
N LYS A 30 -34.39 21.08 1.69
CA LYS A 30 -33.60 19.92 2.16
C LYS A 30 -34.39 19.05 3.15
N ILE A 31 -35.38 19.63 3.83
CA ILE A 31 -36.27 18.96 4.78
C ILE A 31 -37.28 18.06 4.05
N ASP A 32 -37.80 18.47 2.89
CA ASP A 32 -38.76 17.69 2.11
C ASP A 32 -38.12 16.44 1.51
N LYS A 33 -36.87 16.58 1.03
CA LYS A 33 -36.06 15.44 0.57
C LYS A 33 -35.74 14.45 1.70
N ALA A 34 -35.48 14.96 2.90
CA ALA A 34 -35.24 14.11 4.07
C ALA A 34 -36.49 13.35 4.51
N LYS A 35 -37.68 13.99 4.46
CA LYS A 35 -38.96 13.34 4.78
C LYS A 35 -39.34 12.28 3.75
N ALA A 36 -39.21 12.58 2.45
CA ALA A 36 -39.44 11.60 1.38
C ALA A 36 -38.51 10.39 1.52
N TYR A 37 -37.24 10.60 1.85
CA TYR A 37 -36.29 9.53 2.10
C TYR A 37 -36.67 8.68 3.32
N LEU A 38 -37.08 9.30 4.43
CA LEU A 38 -37.54 8.60 5.64
C LEU A 38 -38.77 7.74 5.38
N GLN A 39 -39.71 8.22 4.56
CA GLN A 39 -40.91 7.48 4.20
C GLN A 39 -40.60 6.25 3.34
N ILE A 40 -39.70 6.38 2.35
CA ILE A 40 -39.21 5.25 1.54
C ILE A 40 -38.53 4.19 2.41
N VAL A 41 -37.75 4.61 3.40
CA VAL A 41 -37.07 3.68 4.33
C VAL A 41 -38.08 2.95 5.23
N GLN A 42 -39.10 3.65 5.74
CA GLN A 42 -40.15 3.03 6.55
C GLN A 42 -40.99 2.02 5.75
N GLU A 43 -41.36 2.34 4.51
CA GLU A 43 -42.08 1.42 3.62
C GLU A 43 -41.26 0.17 3.30
N ARG A 44 -39.94 0.32 3.08
CA ARG A 44 -39.04 -0.81 2.85
C ARG A 44 -38.83 -1.69 4.09
N LEU A 45 -38.79 -1.09 5.29
CA LEU A 45 -38.71 -1.84 6.55
C LEU A 45 -39.99 -2.60 6.86
N LEU A 46 -41.15 -2.06 6.48
CA LEU A 46 -42.44 -2.73 6.60
C LEU A 46 -42.57 -3.89 5.59
N ALA A 47 -42.09 -3.71 4.36
CA ALA A 47 -42.05 -4.77 3.36
C ALA A 47 -41.10 -5.92 3.72
N ALA A 48 -39.96 -5.62 4.36
CA ALA A 48 -38.97 -6.62 4.80
C ALA A 48 -39.43 -7.49 5.99
N ARG A 49 -40.54 -7.11 6.67
CA ARG A 49 -41.13 -7.89 7.77
C ARG A 49 -42.21 -8.87 7.29
N ALA A 50 -42.54 -8.91 6.00
CA ALA A 50 -43.48 -9.89 5.46
C ALA A 50 -42.78 -11.27 5.32
N PRO A 51 -43.29 -12.35 5.93
CA PRO A 51 -42.68 -13.66 5.82
C PRO A 51 -43.02 -14.31 4.47
N GLY A 52 -42.03 -14.41 3.57
CA GLY A 52 -42.25 -15.07 2.28
C GLY A 52 -40.99 -15.27 1.43
N LYS A 53 -40.56 -16.54 1.37
CA LYS A 53 -39.87 -17.30 0.31
C LYS A 53 -38.89 -16.57 -0.63
N GLY A 54 -37.66 -17.09 -0.64
CA GLY A 54 -36.49 -16.54 -1.31
C GLY A 54 -36.55 -16.46 -2.83
N LEU A 55 -35.66 -15.61 -3.34
CA LEU A 55 -35.24 -15.50 -4.74
C LEU A 55 -33.89 -14.77 -4.80
N GLY A 56 -33.13 -15.06 -5.85
CA GLY A 56 -31.68 -14.96 -5.94
C GLY A 56 -31.07 -13.57 -5.76
N LEU A 57 -29.92 -13.55 -5.08
CA LEU A 57 -29.05 -12.39 -4.95
C LEU A 57 -28.11 -12.31 -6.15
N ASN A 58 -28.49 -11.49 -7.13
CA ASN A 58 -27.55 -10.72 -7.94
C ASN A 58 -28.05 -9.27 -7.96
N THR A 59 -27.10 -8.32 -7.96
CA THR A 59 -27.25 -6.85 -7.94
C THR A 59 -27.80 -6.23 -6.65
N ILE A 60 -26.90 -5.64 -5.84
CA ILE A 60 -26.72 -4.19 -5.66
C ILE A 60 -25.52 -3.99 -4.72
N ALA A 61 -24.40 -3.56 -5.31
CA ALA A 61 -23.39 -2.77 -4.64
C ALA A 61 -23.92 -1.34 -4.45
N SER A 62 -23.41 -0.66 -3.42
CA SER A 62 -23.72 0.71 -2.96
C SER A 62 -25.00 0.85 -2.13
N GLU A 63 -24.89 0.98 -0.81
CA GLU A 63 -24.57 2.24 -0.12
C GLU A 63 -24.35 2.03 1.39
N LYS A 64 -23.25 2.64 1.87
CA LYS A 64 -23.10 3.32 3.18
C LYS A 64 -23.57 2.58 4.43
N SER A 65 -22.72 1.68 4.93
CA SER A 65 -22.69 1.36 6.35
C SER A 65 -21.98 2.47 7.15
N THR A 66 -22.65 3.60 7.39
CA THR A 66 -22.35 4.42 8.56
C THR A 66 -22.96 3.76 9.79
N ASN A 67 -22.47 2.58 10.15
CA ASN A 67 -22.63 2.10 11.51
C ASN A 67 -21.55 2.78 12.34
N LYS A 68 -21.99 3.79 13.10
CA LYS A 68 -21.28 4.33 14.25
C LYS A 68 -20.91 3.16 15.15
N ILE A 69 -19.67 2.68 15.05
CA ILE A 69 -19.03 1.93 16.13
C ILE A 69 -18.71 2.97 17.20
N THR A 70 -19.70 3.26 18.05
CA THR A 70 -19.44 3.82 19.37
C THR A 70 -18.91 2.69 20.24
N ASP A 71 -17.66 2.29 20.03
CA ASP A 71 -16.89 1.59 21.05
C ASP A 71 -15.95 2.63 21.67
N LYS A 72 -16.54 3.46 22.55
CA LYS A 72 -15.78 4.24 23.51
C LYS A 72 -15.09 3.25 24.44
N ARG A 73 -13.89 2.81 24.06
CA ARG A 73 -12.93 2.31 25.05
C ARG A 73 -12.16 3.52 25.54
N ASP A 74 -12.59 4.03 26.68
CA ASP A 74 -11.83 4.88 27.58
C ASP A 74 -10.58 4.13 28.04
N ARG A 75 -9.62 3.91 27.13
CA ARG A 75 -8.25 3.55 27.49
C ARG A 75 -7.48 4.85 27.53
N ASN A 76 -6.82 5.09 28.66
CA ASN A 76 -5.91 6.19 28.85
C ASN A 76 -4.95 6.28 27.63
N PRO A 77 -5.01 7.34 26.80
CA PRO A 77 -4.18 7.45 25.60
C PRO A 77 -2.68 7.47 25.93
N ASP A 78 -2.33 7.70 27.20
CA ASP A 78 -0.97 7.77 27.70
C ASP A 78 -0.34 6.40 28.00
N GLU A 79 -1.09 5.30 27.86
CA GLU A 79 -0.59 3.95 28.20
C GLU A 79 -0.82 2.90 27.10
N ILE A 80 -1.13 3.32 25.88
CA ILE A 80 -1.03 2.42 24.73
C ILE A 80 0.45 2.33 24.33
N ARG A 81 1.22 1.53 25.07
CA ARG A 81 2.36 0.86 24.46
C ARG A 81 1.77 0.06 23.32
N ILE A 82 1.97 0.50 22.08
CA ILE A 82 1.76 -0.36 20.91
C ILE A 82 2.97 -1.30 20.98
N PRO A 83 2.86 -2.47 21.64
CA PRO A 83 4.02 -3.19 22.14
C PRO A 83 4.79 -3.90 21.03
N VAL A 84 4.47 -3.61 19.77
CA VAL A 84 4.80 -4.44 18.62
C VAL A 84 5.80 -3.77 17.70
N SER A 85 5.70 -2.45 17.45
CA SER A 85 6.55 -1.75 16.47
C SER A 85 7.96 -1.44 16.95
N GLY A 86 8.31 -1.73 18.21
CA GLY A 86 9.49 -1.12 18.84
C GLY A 86 9.36 0.40 18.99
N ILE A 87 8.24 1.01 18.58
CA ILE A 87 7.98 2.45 18.71
C ILE A 87 7.02 2.67 19.88
N TYR A 88 7.46 3.44 20.87
CA TYR A 88 6.65 3.79 22.04
C TYR A 88 6.75 5.27 22.35
N LYS A 89 5.80 5.82 23.10
CA LYS A 89 5.94 7.16 23.68
C LYS A 89 6.58 7.05 25.05
N ASP A 90 7.58 7.88 25.33
CA ASP A 90 8.12 8.05 26.68
C ASP A 90 7.17 8.87 27.56
N SER A 91 7.55 9.06 28.83
CA SER A 91 6.76 9.82 29.82
C SER A 91 6.55 11.29 29.45
N GLN A 92 7.26 11.81 28.44
CA GLN A 92 7.11 13.17 27.92
C GLN A 92 6.28 13.19 26.62
N GLY A 93 5.68 12.06 26.24
CA GLY A 93 4.92 11.92 25.00
C GLY A 93 5.78 11.88 23.75
N ARG A 94 7.12 11.83 23.88
CA ARG A 94 8.03 11.76 22.73
C ARG A 94 8.09 10.32 22.26
N TYR A 95 8.01 10.12 20.96
CA TYR A 95 8.26 8.81 20.39
C TYR A 95 9.70 8.37 20.70
N GLN A 96 9.89 7.08 20.88
CA GLN A 96 11.15 6.38 21.09
C GLN A 96 11.12 5.15 20.20
N VAL A 97 12.29 4.68 19.79
CA VAL A 97 12.46 3.53 18.91
C VAL A 97 13.40 2.57 19.62
N GLU A 98 12.96 1.33 19.76
CA GLU A 98 13.71 0.23 20.33
C GLU A 98 14.37 -0.58 19.21
N ASP A 99 15.67 -0.81 19.34
CA ASP A 99 16.41 -1.69 18.46
C ASP A 99 16.12 -3.15 18.86
N ILE A 100 15.36 -3.86 18.04
CA ILE A 100 15.07 -5.27 18.28
C ILE A 100 16.24 -6.10 17.76
N ALA A 101 17.01 -6.72 18.65
CA ALA A 101 18.16 -7.53 18.26
C ALA A 101 17.76 -8.77 17.43
N ASN A 102 18.51 -9.03 16.36
CA ASN A 102 18.44 -10.26 15.58
C ASN A 102 19.09 -11.42 16.36
N PRO A 103 18.32 -12.43 16.81
CA PRO A 103 18.89 -13.55 17.57
C PRO A 103 19.83 -14.43 16.74
N ASP A 104 19.75 -14.37 15.40
CA ASP A 104 20.60 -15.13 14.49
C ASP A 104 21.90 -14.39 14.11
N SER A 105 22.08 -13.14 14.56
CA SER A 105 23.27 -12.33 14.28
C SER A 105 24.11 -12.10 15.55
N PRO A 106 25.43 -12.33 15.53
CA PRO A 106 26.29 -12.10 16.69
C PRO A 106 26.28 -10.66 17.23
N ASP A 107 26.08 -9.69 16.35
CA ASP A 107 25.99 -8.25 16.65
C ASP A 107 24.54 -7.77 16.83
N GLY A 108 23.56 -8.67 16.73
CA GLY A 108 22.14 -8.33 16.78
C GLY A 108 21.63 -7.52 15.59
N ALA A 109 22.41 -7.38 14.51
CA ALA A 109 22.05 -6.59 13.36
C ALA A 109 21.13 -7.33 12.37
N TRP A 110 20.32 -6.55 11.65
CA TRP A 110 19.42 -7.04 10.60
C TRP A 110 19.91 -6.60 9.23
N ASP A 111 20.02 -7.54 8.29
CA ASP A 111 20.15 -7.23 6.88
C ASP A 111 18.75 -7.17 6.24
N PRO A 112 18.26 -5.99 5.81
CA PRO A 112 16.95 -5.86 5.18
C PRO A 112 16.82 -6.67 3.90
N ARG A 113 17.92 -7.01 3.22
CA ARG A 113 17.92 -7.71 1.92
C ARG A 113 17.65 -9.21 2.06
N ARG A 114 17.94 -9.81 3.21
CA ARG A 114 17.89 -11.27 3.41
C ARG A 114 16.50 -11.88 3.21
N TYR A 115 15.45 -11.12 3.51
CA TYR A 115 14.06 -11.56 3.41
C TYR A 115 13.21 -10.63 2.55
N ALA A 116 13.83 -9.68 1.85
CA ALA A 116 13.10 -8.71 1.03
C ALA A 116 12.38 -9.40 -0.12
N PRO A 117 11.14 -9.01 -0.45
CA PRO A 117 10.52 -9.47 -1.68
C PRO A 117 11.18 -8.79 -2.89
N ASN A 118 10.99 -9.42 -4.04
CA ASN A 118 11.13 -8.77 -5.33
C ASN A 118 9.85 -7.97 -5.61
N PHE A 119 9.98 -6.66 -5.86
CA PHE A 119 8.85 -5.79 -6.16
C PHE A 119 8.71 -5.64 -7.68
N HIS A 120 7.53 -5.98 -8.20
CA HIS A 120 7.19 -5.90 -9.61
C HIS A 120 6.14 -4.82 -9.80
N PHE A 121 6.53 -3.70 -10.41
CA PHE A 121 5.62 -2.60 -10.69
C PHE A 121 4.88 -2.82 -12.01
N ASP A 122 3.62 -2.38 -12.09
CA ASP A 122 2.88 -2.35 -13.35
C ASP A 122 3.67 -1.55 -14.41
N ASP A 123 3.52 -1.90 -15.69
CA ASP A 123 4.28 -1.29 -16.79
C ASP A 123 3.94 0.17 -17.03
N ARG A 124 2.77 0.59 -16.57
CA ARG A 124 2.29 1.97 -16.62
C ARG A 124 2.32 2.64 -15.24
N GLU A 125 2.99 2.03 -14.26
CA GLU A 125 3.26 2.69 -12.99
C GLU A 125 4.39 3.71 -13.19
N ASP A 126 4.16 4.92 -12.69
CA ASP A 126 5.06 6.05 -12.78
C ASP A 126 5.24 6.76 -11.41
N SER A 127 4.56 6.30 -10.36
CA SER A 127 4.82 6.68 -8.97
C SER A 127 5.63 5.55 -8.31
N TYR A 128 6.91 5.80 -8.06
CA TYR A 128 7.80 4.83 -7.43
C TYR A 128 8.10 5.22 -5.97
N PRO A 129 8.53 4.27 -5.12
CA PRO A 129 8.85 4.56 -3.73
C PRO A 129 9.94 5.61 -3.58
N VAL A 130 9.68 6.67 -2.82
CA VAL A 130 10.62 7.75 -2.53
C VAL A 130 10.67 8.03 -1.04
N ARG A 131 11.71 8.74 -0.59
CA ARG A 131 11.70 9.32 0.74
C ARG A 131 10.64 10.41 0.78
N PRO A 132 9.74 10.41 1.77
CA PRO A 132 9.00 11.63 2.06
C PRO A 132 10.00 12.72 2.52
N GLY A 133 10.20 13.76 1.70
CA GLY A 133 11.04 14.93 2.04
C GLY A 133 12.20 15.23 1.08
N PHE A 134 12.11 14.88 -0.20
CA PHE A 134 13.20 15.01 -1.17
C PHE A 134 13.18 16.33 -1.97
N ASP A 135 13.21 17.49 -1.31
CA ASP A 135 13.18 18.80 -2.00
C ASP A 135 13.54 20.00 -1.11
N GLY A 136 14.55 19.85 -0.25
CA GLY A 136 15.49 20.96 0.06
C GLY A 136 15.02 22.17 0.89
N ASP A 137 13.73 22.48 0.98
CA ASP A 137 13.31 23.77 1.57
C ASP A 137 11.92 23.78 2.19
N GLN A 138 11.44 22.61 2.64
CA GLN A 138 10.48 22.46 3.74
C GLN A 138 10.26 20.97 4.05
N LEU A 139 10.61 20.53 5.27
CA LEU A 139 10.14 19.26 5.82
C LEU A 139 8.62 19.17 5.64
N GLY A 140 8.13 18.29 4.76
CA GLY A 140 6.71 17.98 4.64
C GLY A 140 6.01 18.29 3.30
N SER A 141 6.73 18.65 2.22
CA SER A 141 6.07 18.68 0.91
C SER A 141 5.75 17.27 0.44
N THR A 142 4.49 16.90 0.61
CA THR A 142 3.86 15.72 0.00
C THR A 142 3.27 16.07 -1.37
N ASP A 143 3.65 17.23 -1.92
CA ASP A 143 3.14 17.74 -3.19
C ASP A 143 3.70 16.89 -4.36
N PRO A 144 2.86 16.14 -5.08
CA PRO A 144 3.31 15.30 -6.18
C PRO A 144 3.97 16.09 -7.32
N ARG A 145 3.73 17.40 -7.41
CA ARG A 145 4.36 18.27 -8.43
C ARG A 145 5.87 18.41 -8.28
N ASN A 146 6.42 18.07 -7.13
CA ASN A 146 7.86 18.14 -6.86
C ASN A 146 8.61 16.88 -7.31
N TYR A 147 7.90 15.86 -7.81
CA TYR A 147 8.47 14.58 -8.17
C TYR A 147 8.37 14.32 -9.67
N LEU A 148 9.39 13.65 -10.20
CA LEU A 148 9.46 13.29 -11.61
C LEU A 148 8.89 11.87 -11.77
N HIS A 149 7.64 11.80 -12.23
CA HIS A 149 6.99 10.52 -12.49
C HIS A 149 7.73 9.68 -13.53
N GLY A 150 7.83 8.38 -13.28
CA GLY A 150 8.49 7.39 -14.12
C GLY A 150 10.01 7.47 -14.10
N GLN A 151 10.59 8.43 -13.35
CA GLN A 151 12.02 8.53 -13.14
C GLN A 151 12.45 7.67 -11.95
N VAL A 152 13.55 6.96 -12.16
CA VAL A 152 14.22 6.18 -11.13
C VAL A 152 15.69 6.59 -11.09
N GLY A 153 16.15 6.99 -9.92
CA GLY A 153 17.55 7.29 -9.67
C GLY A 153 17.97 8.74 -9.88
N GLY A 154 19.27 9.00 -9.69
CA GLY A 154 19.80 10.36 -9.72
C GLY A 154 19.24 11.19 -8.56
N ALA A 155 18.55 12.28 -8.87
CA ALA A 155 17.92 13.15 -7.88
C ALA A 155 16.66 12.56 -7.21
N GLN A 156 16.13 11.43 -7.71
CA GLN A 156 14.98 10.73 -7.12
C GLN A 156 15.33 9.25 -6.94
N PRO A 157 16.20 8.90 -5.96
CA PRO A 157 16.51 7.51 -5.67
C PRO A 157 15.26 6.74 -5.24
N LEU A 158 15.24 5.44 -5.49
CA LEU A 158 14.21 4.58 -4.90
C LEU A 158 14.51 4.38 -3.43
N GLU A 159 13.53 4.65 -2.58
CA GLU A 159 13.69 4.53 -1.14
C GLU A 159 12.52 3.78 -0.49
N MET A 160 12.85 2.95 0.51
CA MET A 160 11.88 2.27 1.35
C MET A 160 12.26 2.37 2.82
N SER A 161 11.25 2.38 3.69
CA SER A 161 11.47 2.14 5.11
C SER A 161 11.74 0.67 5.38
N PHE A 162 12.57 0.40 6.37
CA PHE A 162 12.70 -0.89 7.00
C PHE A 162 12.62 -0.78 8.52
N SER A 163 11.80 -1.61 9.14
CA SER A 163 11.76 -1.76 10.60
C SER A 163 11.55 -3.20 11.02
N VAL A 164 11.95 -3.49 12.26
CA VAL A 164 11.78 -4.78 12.91
C VAL A 164 10.97 -4.61 14.18
N SER A 165 10.01 -5.51 14.32
CA SER A 165 8.96 -5.48 15.32
C SER A 165 8.81 -6.86 15.97
N LYS A 166 8.20 -6.95 17.16
CA LYS A 166 7.91 -8.23 17.85
C LYS A 166 6.41 -8.41 18.08
N LYS A 167 5.84 -9.49 17.54
CA LYS A 167 4.42 -9.83 17.70
C LYS A 167 4.27 -11.25 18.22
N GLY A 168 4.14 -11.41 19.54
CA GLY A 168 4.11 -12.74 20.17
C GLY A 168 5.42 -13.49 19.95
N GLU A 169 5.36 -14.66 19.32
CA GLU A 169 6.54 -15.47 18.95
C GLU A 169 7.25 -14.96 17.67
N TYR A 170 6.67 -13.99 16.96
CA TYR A 170 7.16 -13.54 15.67
C TYR A 170 8.06 -12.31 15.78
N TYR A 171 9.12 -12.32 14.97
CA TYR A 171 9.82 -11.12 14.53
C TYR A 171 9.19 -10.68 13.21
N VAL A 172 8.79 -9.42 13.10
CA VAL A 172 8.10 -8.89 11.93
C VAL A 172 9.00 -7.87 11.26
N LEU A 173 9.43 -8.17 10.03
CA LEU A 173 10.26 -7.31 9.20
C LEU A 173 9.33 -6.55 8.27
N GLN A 174 9.20 -5.24 8.44
CA GLN A 174 8.29 -4.42 7.65
C GLN A 174 9.06 -3.56 6.65
N TYR A 175 8.64 -3.65 5.40
CA TYR A 175 9.06 -2.82 4.27
C TYR A 175 7.93 -1.85 3.97
N SER A 176 8.15 -0.55 4.16
CA SER A 176 7.14 0.48 3.88
C SER A 176 7.57 1.31 2.68
N SER A 177 6.66 1.52 1.74
CA SER A 177 6.86 2.35 0.56
C SER A 177 5.93 3.55 0.62
N TYR A 178 6.49 4.74 0.43
CA TYR A 178 5.74 5.98 0.23
C TYR A 178 5.71 6.32 -1.26
N TYR A 179 4.52 6.62 -1.75
CA TYR A 179 4.29 7.15 -3.09
C TYR A 179 3.75 8.57 -2.95
N VAL A 180 4.12 9.43 -3.87
CA VAL A 180 3.78 10.85 -3.80
C VAL A 180 2.34 11.12 -4.19
N ASP A 181 1.74 10.19 -4.93
CA ASP A 181 0.34 10.17 -5.28
C ASP A 181 -0.13 8.75 -5.55
N ASN A 182 -1.44 8.58 -5.57
CA ASN A 182 -2.18 7.41 -6.03
C ASN A 182 -3.01 7.84 -7.23
N LYS A 183 -2.82 7.18 -8.38
CA LYS A 183 -3.45 7.53 -9.67
C LYS A 183 -4.48 6.50 -10.11
N MET A 184 -5.20 5.88 -9.20
CA MET A 184 -6.23 4.92 -9.55
C MET A 184 -7.32 5.61 -10.37
N ALA A 185 -7.82 4.96 -11.44
CA ALA A 185 -8.76 5.59 -12.38
C ALA A 185 -10.05 6.11 -11.71
N SER A 186 -10.44 5.54 -10.56
CA SER A 186 -11.61 5.93 -9.78
C SER A 186 -11.31 6.93 -8.66
N GLU A 187 -10.08 6.99 -8.17
CA GLU A 187 -9.70 7.77 -7.00
C GLU A 187 -8.24 8.24 -7.17
N TYR A 188 -8.07 9.55 -7.34
CA TYR A 188 -6.76 10.20 -7.24
C TYR A 188 -6.61 10.78 -5.83
N HIS A 189 -5.45 10.57 -5.22
CA HIS A 189 -5.09 11.28 -3.98
C HIS A 189 -3.59 11.52 -3.85
N ASP A 190 -3.25 12.63 -3.21
CA ASP A 190 -1.87 12.97 -2.87
C ASP A 190 -1.40 12.07 -1.72
N GLY A 191 -0.20 11.53 -1.87
CA GLY A 191 0.40 10.61 -0.93
C GLY A 191 -0.27 9.23 -0.91
N ASP A 192 0.54 8.18 -0.89
CA ASP A 192 0.08 6.83 -0.65
C ASP A 192 1.13 6.03 0.12
N TRP A 193 0.67 5.02 0.84
CA TRP A 193 1.53 4.16 1.63
C TRP A 193 1.14 2.71 1.40
N SER A 194 2.14 1.88 1.14
CA SER A 194 1.98 0.43 1.07
C SER A 194 3.02 -0.26 1.95
N THR A 195 2.68 -1.42 2.50
CA THR A 195 3.59 -2.22 3.30
C THR A 195 3.65 -3.68 2.85
N VAL A 196 4.83 -4.28 3.03
CA VAL A 196 5.02 -5.72 3.05
C VAL A 196 5.65 -6.09 4.37
N SER A 197 5.12 -7.09 5.07
CA SER A 197 5.69 -7.57 6.32
C SER A 197 6.03 -9.05 6.22
N VAL A 198 7.25 -9.42 6.60
CA VAL A 198 7.68 -10.82 6.69
C VAL A 198 7.70 -11.24 8.15
N TYR A 199 6.93 -12.27 8.47
CA TYR A 199 6.80 -12.82 9.81
C TYR A 199 7.77 -13.99 9.95
N LEU A 200 8.82 -13.80 10.76
CA LEU A 200 9.80 -14.82 11.11
C LEU A 200 9.48 -15.39 12.48
N LYS A 201 9.76 -16.67 12.69
CA LYS A 201 9.75 -17.30 14.02
C LYS A 201 10.85 -18.35 14.12
N PRO A 202 11.26 -18.77 15.33
CA PRO A 202 12.20 -19.87 15.49
C PRO A 202 11.69 -21.14 14.78
N GLY A 203 12.54 -21.70 13.93
CA GLY A 203 12.37 -22.98 13.28
C GLY A 203 12.71 -24.14 14.22
N LYS A 204 12.71 -25.36 13.68
CA LYS A 204 13.06 -26.57 14.44
C LYS A 204 14.52 -26.58 14.91
N ASP A 205 15.39 -25.88 14.17
CA ASP A 205 16.81 -25.71 14.47
C ASP A 205 17.09 -24.49 15.37
N GLY A 206 16.05 -23.81 15.86
CA GLY A 206 16.14 -22.62 16.69
C GLY A 206 16.47 -21.33 15.93
N LYS A 207 16.80 -21.40 14.64
CA LYS A 207 17.07 -20.23 13.79
C LYS A 207 15.78 -19.58 13.33
N LEU A 208 15.80 -18.30 13.04
CA LEU A 208 14.62 -17.64 12.47
C LEU A 208 14.34 -18.16 11.06
N ALA A 209 13.11 -18.61 10.87
CA ALA A 209 12.58 -19.04 9.59
C ALA A 209 11.34 -18.22 9.25
N PRO A 210 11.16 -17.82 7.98
CA PRO A 210 9.96 -17.13 7.56
C PRO A 210 8.76 -18.06 7.56
N ALA A 211 7.66 -17.58 8.14
CA ALA A 211 6.41 -18.32 8.27
C ALA A 211 5.30 -17.73 7.40
N TYR A 212 5.21 -16.40 7.31
CA TYR A 212 4.19 -15.72 6.53
C TYR A 212 4.72 -14.43 5.90
N MET A 213 4.04 -13.99 4.85
CA MET A 213 4.15 -12.64 4.33
C MET A 213 2.77 -11.98 4.38
N TYR A 214 2.71 -10.78 4.94
CA TYR A 214 1.57 -9.90 4.87
C TYR A 214 1.83 -8.82 3.81
N THR A 215 0.84 -8.53 2.96
CA THR A 215 0.92 -7.41 2.02
C THR A 215 -0.28 -6.50 2.22
N SER A 216 -0.05 -5.19 2.27
CA SER A 216 -1.14 -4.21 2.38
C SER A 216 -1.99 -4.18 1.12
N TRP A 217 -3.30 -4.12 1.30
CA TRP A 217 -4.26 -3.93 0.22
C TRP A 217 -5.35 -2.96 0.67
N HIS A 218 -5.15 -1.68 0.37
CA HIS A 218 -6.04 -0.57 0.74
C HIS A 218 -6.41 -0.62 2.24
N TRP A 219 -7.69 -0.91 2.53
CA TRP A 219 -8.25 -0.93 3.88
C TRP A 219 -7.93 -2.20 4.69
N GLY A 220 -7.14 -3.13 4.14
CA GLY A 220 -6.72 -4.36 4.80
C GLY A 220 -5.43 -4.93 4.20
N GLY A 221 -5.35 -6.25 4.08
CA GLY A 221 -4.21 -6.91 3.48
C GLY A 221 -4.37 -8.42 3.35
N ILE A 222 -3.35 -9.06 2.79
CA ILE A 222 -3.33 -10.49 2.48
C ILE A 222 -2.21 -11.13 3.26
N MET A 223 -2.55 -12.06 4.15
CA MET A 223 -1.58 -12.93 4.82
C MET A 223 -1.42 -14.22 4.02
N THR A 224 -0.20 -14.50 3.55
CA THR A 224 0.12 -15.69 2.75
C THR A 224 1.17 -16.53 3.45
N PRO A 225 0.96 -17.85 3.62
CA PRO A 225 2.01 -18.76 4.11
C PRO A 225 3.28 -18.63 3.28
N TRP A 226 4.45 -18.63 3.93
CA TRP A 226 5.71 -18.41 3.23
C TRP A 226 5.93 -19.47 2.15
N GLU A 227 5.61 -20.73 2.43
CA GLU A 227 5.71 -21.82 1.48
C GLU A 227 4.89 -21.57 0.21
N ASP A 228 3.73 -20.92 0.31
CA ASP A 228 2.80 -20.72 -0.80
C ASP A 228 3.19 -19.57 -1.73
N LEU A 229 4.30 -18.87 -1.47
CA LEU A 229 4.79 -17.78 -2.30
C LEU A 229 5.69 -18.29 -3.45
N GLN A 230 5.55 -17.67 -4.62
CA GLN A 230 6.54 -17.78 -5.69
C GLN A 230 7.83 -17.09 -5.26
N LYS A 231 8.96 -17.81 -5.37
CA LYS A 231 10.29 -17.32 -5.00
C LYS A 231 11.21 -17.35 -6.20
N ASP A 232 12.23 -16.50 -6.18
CA ASP A 232 13.36 -16.61 -7.09
C ASP A 232 14.35 -17.70 -6.64
N ALA A 233 15.46 -17.85 -7.36
CA ALA A 233 16.51 -18.82 -7.04
C ALA A 233 17.21 -18.52 -5.70
N GLY A 234 17.16 -17.27 -5.21
CA GLY A 234 17.69 -16.87 -3.91
C GLY A 234 16.71 -17.12 -2.75
N GLY A 235 15.49 -17.56 -3.04
CA GLY A 235 14.46 -17.81 -2.03
C GLY A 235 13.63 -16.57 -1.67
N ASN A 236 13.80 -15.45 -2.38
CA ASN A 236 13.06 -14.22 -2.11
C ASN A 236 11.69 -14.26 -2.78
N PRO A 237 10.59 -13.95 -2.06
CA PRO A 237 9.25 -13.95 -2.64
C PRO A 237 9.09 -12.84 -3.68
N SER A 238 8.02 -12.88 -4.47
CA SER A 238 7.65 -11.79 -5.37
C SER A 238 6.32 -11.16 -4.96
N VAL A 239 6.24 -9.83 -5.09
CA VAL A 239 5.00 -9.06 -4.93
C VAL A 239 4.76 -8.18 -6.15
N MET A 240 3.50 -8.00 -6.52
CA MET A 240 3.08 -7.09 -7.59
C MET A 240 2.49 -5.82 -6.97
N ILE A 241 2.89 -4.66 -7.50
CA ILE A 241 2.36 -3.36 -7.12
C ILE A 241 1.42 -2.89 -8.23
N GLY A 242 0.13 -2.77 -7.90
CA GLY A 242 -0.91 -2.46 -8.86
C GLY A 242 -0.93 -0.99 -9.25
N ARG A 243 -0.95 -0.73 -10.58
CA ARG A 243 -0.95 0.61 -11.17
C ARG A 243 -1.87 1.59 -10.48
N GLY A 244 -1.30 2.68 -9.99
CA GLY A 244 -2.00 3.79 -9.39
C GLY A 244 -2.77 3.44 -8.13
N SER A 245 -2.86 2.17 -7.72
CA SER A 245 -3.59 1.72 -6.52
C SER A 245 -2.67 1.49 -5.32
N HIS A 246 -1.38 1.27 -5.63
CA HIS A 246 -0.33 0.74 -4.74
C HIS A 246 -0.76 -0.46 -3.88
N ALA A 247 -1.81 -1.16 -4.30
CA ALA A 247 -2.21 -2.44 -3.77
C ALA A 247 -1.06 -3.44 -3.97
N VAL A 248 -0.62 -4.07 -2.87
CA VAL A 248 0.46 -5.04 -2.91
C VAL A 248 -0.11 -6.44 -2.90
N THR A 249 0.10 -7.17 -4.00
CA THR A 249 -0.42 -8.53 -4.17
C THR A 249 0.73 -9.53 -4.12
N PRO A 250 0.67 -10.55 -3.24
CA PRO A 250 1.68 -11.60 -3.21
C PRO A 250 1.54 -12.48 -4.46
N VAL A 251 2.67 -12.89 -5.05
CA VAL A 251 2.65 -13.87 -6.15
C VAL A 251 2.67 -15.27 -5.54
N GLY A 252 1.60 -16.03 -5.76
CA GLY A 252 1.46 -17.41 -5.28
C GLY A 252 2.34 -18.40 -6.05
N ARG A 253 2.69 -19.51 -5.41
CA ARG A 253 3.52 -20.58 -5.98
C ARG A 253 2.91 -21.09 -7.28
N GLY A 254 3.72 -21.18 -8.34
CA GLY A 254 3.27 -21.64 -9.65
C GLY A 254 2.50 -20.59 -10.46
N MET A 255 2.19 -19.42 -9.87
CA MET A 255 1.77 -18.27 -10.65
C MET A 255 2.98 -17.73 -11.40
N LYS A 256 2.78 -17.39 -12.67
CA LYS A 256 3.78 -16.65 -13.41
C LYS A 256 3.80 -15.23 -12.86
N VAL A 257 4.98 -14.80 -12.40
CA VAL A 257 5.28 -13.38 -12.38
C VAL A 257 5.11 -12.90 -13.81
N PRO A 258 4.30 -11.87 -14.09
CA PRO A 258 4.18 -11.36 -15.45
C PRO A 258 5.57 -10.98 -15.94
N ASP A 259 6.13 -11.79 -16.84
CA ASP A 259 7.48 -11.55 -17.33
C ASP A 259 7.49 -10.14 -17.91
N ASP A 260 6.47 -9.82 -18.70
CA ASP A 260 5.72 -8.56 -18.81
C ASP A 260 6.35 -7.17 -18.58
N ARG A 261 6.44 -6.78 -17.31
CA ARG A 261 5.98 -5.43 -16.93
C ARG A 261 7.03 -4.61 -16.19
N GLY A 262 7.08 -3.33 -16.55
CA GLY A 262 7.55 -2.22 -15.72
C GLY A 262 8.96 -2.30 -15.16
N LEU A 263 9.09 -1.73 -13.95
CA LEU A 263 10.28 -1.74 -13.11
C LEU A 263 10.24 -2.98 -12.22
N VAL A 264 11.38 -3.67 -12.13
CA VAL A 264 11.59 -4.74 -11.14
C VAL A 264 12.68 -4.30 -10.18
N VAL A 265 12.37 -4.30 -8.89
CA VAL A 265 13.33 -4.08 -7.81
C VAL A 265 13.57 -5.40 -7.12
N LYS A 266 14.80 -5.89 -7.19
CA LYS A 266 15.21 -7.16 -6.61
C LYS A 266 15.50 -7.00 -5.11
N ALA A 267 15.45 -8.11 -4.38
CA ALA A 267 15.72 -8.16 -2.95
C ALA A 267 17.11 -7.58 -2.56
N ASP A 268 18.11 -7.76 -3.43
CA ASP A 268 19.46 -7.20 -3.27
C ASP A 268 19.54 -5.68 -3.52
N GLY A 269 18.43 -5.08 -3.94
CA GLY A 269 18.29 -3.67 -4.28
C GLY A 269 18.64 -3.34 -5.73
N THR A 270 19.02 -4.32 -6.55
CA THR A 270 19.25 -4.09 -7.99
C THR A 270 17.94 -3.83 -8.71
N MET A 271 18.03 -3.00 -9.75
CA MET A 271 16.87 -2.57 -10.52
C MET A 271 17.04 -2.92 -12.00
N ALA A 272 15.98 -3.46 -12.58
CA ALA A 272 15.89 -3.71 -14.00
C ALA A 272 14.57 -3.14 -14.54
N LYS A 273 14.67 -2.30 -15.57
CA LYS A 273 13.51 -1.97 -16.39
C LYS A 273 13.45 -3.00 -17.51
N ARG A 274 12.34 -3.71 -17.63
CA ARG A 274 12.21 -4.73 -18.68
C ARG A 274 12.34 -4.10 -20.07
N GLY A 275 13.04 -4.80 -20.97
CA GLY A 275 13.38 -4.31 -22.31
C GLY A 275 14.70 -3.52 -22.36
N SER A 276 15.30 -3.21 -21.20
CA SER A 276 16.64 -2.65 -21.09
C SER A 276 17.61 -3.72 -20.58
N ALA A 277 18.66 -4.00 -21.33
CA ALA A 277 19.80 -4.77 -20.84
C ALA A 277 20.67 -3.96 -19.86
N ALA A 278 20.47 -2.63 -19.81
CA ALA A 278 21.19 -1.77 -18.88
C ALA A 278 20.53 -1.86 -17.49
N SER A 279 21.33 -2.28 -16.51
CA SER A 279 21.03 -2.06 -15.10
C SER A 279 20.87 -0.57 -14.85
N ILE A 280 19.82 -0.18 -14.13
CA ILE A 280 19.70 1.21 -13.69
C ILE A 280 20.75 1.42 -12.58
N PRO A 281 21.67 2.39 -12.70
CA PRO A 281 22.83 2.54 -11.82
C PRO A 281 22.51 3.00 -10.39
N ASN A 282 21.28 2.83 -9.93
CA ASN A 282 20.85 3.16 -8.59
C ASN A 282 20.32 1.91 -7.92
N THR A 283 20.59 1.75 -6.64
CA THR A 283 20.07 0.67 -5.81
C THR A 283 18.89 1.17 -5.00
N LEU A 284 18.01 0.28 -4.58
CA LEU A 284 17.04 0.58 -3.53
C LEU A 284 17.79 0.98 -2.24
N HIS A 285 17.49 2.16 -1.70
CA HIS A 285 17.99 2.61 -0.41
C HIS A 285 16.99 2.29 0.68
N TYR A 286 17.48 1.73 1.78
CA TYR A 286 16.68 1.52 2.97
C TYR A 286 16.91 2.65 3.95
N ASN A 287 15.84 3.09 4.58
CA ASN A 287 15.87 4.01 5.71
C ASN A 287 15.28 3.31 6.92
N SER A 288 15.86 3.53 8.11
CA SER A 288 15.32 2.96 9.32
C SER A 288 15.45 3.91 10.51
N PRO A 289 14.46 3.96 11.41
CA PRO A 289 14.62 4.62 12.69
C PRO A 289 15.50 3.81 13.66
N GLN A 290 15.71 2.51 13.40
CA GLN A 290 16.49 1.60 14.24
C GLN A 290 17.98 1.67 13.89
N GLY A 291 18.83 1.63 14.91
CA GLY A 291 20.28 1.71 14.79
C GLY A 291 20.96 0.41 14.37
N ASN A 292 20.25 -0.73 14.45
CA ASN A 292 20.80 -2.06 14.19
C ASN A 292 20.45 -2.62 12.79
N ILE A 293 20.15 -1.75 11.81
CA ILE A 293 19.81 -2.17 10.44
C ILE A 293 21.00 -1.93 9.50
N LEU A 294 21.51 -3.01 8.91
CA LEU A 294 22.71 -2.98 8.06
C LEU A 294 22.45 -2.24 6.74
N GLY A 295 23.25 -1.20 6.50
CA GLY A 295 23.22 -0.43 5.26
C GLY A 295 21.96 0.40 5.07
N ALA A 296 21.15 0.60 6.12
CA ALA A 296 20.07 1.58 6.11
C ALA A 296 20.57 2.95 6.57
N GLU A 297 20.10 4.02 5.94
CA GLU A 297 20.30 5.35 6.49
C GLU A 297 19.47 5.49 7.77
N ARG A 298 20.11 5.98 8.83
CA ARG A 298 19.42 6.25 10.08
C ARG A 298 18.55 7.49 9.91
N LEU A 299 17.24 7.30 9.99
CA LEU A 299 16.31 8.41 10.10
C LEU A 299 16.57 9.11 11.43
N GLY A 300 16.71 10.43 11.37
CA GLY A 300 16.89 11.24 12.57
C GLY A 300 15.75 11.03 13.57
N THR A 301 15.99 11.33 14.84
CA THR A 301 14.95 11.30 15.88
C THR A 301 13.98 12.49 15.75
N GLY A 302 13.73 12.97 14.53
CA GLY A 302 13.01 14.21 14.25
C GLY A 302 11.50 14.13 14.50
N THR A 303 10.81 15.18 14.05
CA THR A 303 9.44 15.53 14.45
C THR A 303 8.44 14.40 14.20
N GLY A 304 7.28 14.45 14.88
CA GLY A 304 6.27 13.38 14.83
C GLY A 304 5.83 12.93 13.43
N GLN A 305 6.01 13.74 12.38
CA GLN A 305 5.68 13.42 10.99
C GLN A 305 6.59 12.34 10.37
N GLU A 306 7.90 12.38 10.61
CA GLU A 306 8.85 11.38 10.07
C GLU A 306 8.59 9.99 10.65
N ARG A 307 8.08 9.94 11.89
CA ARG A 307 7.75 8.71 12.61
C ARG A 307 6.34 8.20 12.28
N TYR A 308 5.40 9.11 12.02
CA TYR A 308 4.06 8.77 11.55
C TYR A 308 4.08 8.14 10.15
N ALA A 309 4.98 8.65 9.31
CA ALA A 309 5.16 8.24 7.92
C ALA A 309 5.56 6.75 7.82
N MET A 310 6.55 6.29 8.56
CA MET A 310 7.25 5.06 8.18
C MET A 310 6.70 3.75 8.78
N ASP A 311 6.07 3.81 9.96
CA ASP A 311 5.71 2.58 10.70
C ASP A 311 4.38 2.68 11.46
N VAL A 312 4.05 3.87 11.98
CA VAL A 312 2.91 4.05 12.90
C VAL A 312 1.57 4.07 12.16
N TYR A 313 1.47 4.60 10.93
CA TYR A 313 0.17 4.69 10.24
C TYR A 313 -0.44 3.31 9.98
N TYR A 314 0.34 2.35 9.47
CA TYR A 314 -0.16 0.98 9.29
C TYR A 314 0.03 0.11 10.53
N GLY A 315 1.12 0.20 11.31
CA GLY A 315 1.22 -0.58 12.55
C GLY A 315 0.04 -0.35 13.50
N ALA A 316 -0.33 0.92 13.73
CA ALA A 316 -1.43 1.27 14.63
C ALA A 316 -2.81 1.04 14.01
N ARG A 317 -3.01 1.28 12.69
CA ARG A 317 -4.30 1.03 12.04
C ARG A 317 -4.53 -0.41 11.67
N ASP A 318 -3.49 -1.15 11.31
CA ASP A 318 -3.57 -2.59 11.02
C ASP A 318 -3.88 -3.36 12.30
N GLU A 319 -3.37 -2.98 13.48
CA GLU A 319 -3.85 -3.57 14.73
C GLU A 319 -5.33 -3.25 15.03
N GLN A 320 -5.80 -2.06 14.68
CA GLN A 320 -7.21 -1.68 14.85
C GLN A 320 -8.13 -2.35 13.82
N ARG A 321 -7.65 -2.59 12.59
CA ARG A 321 -8.45 -3.05 11.44
C ARG A 321 -8.28 -4.54 11.14
N ASN A 322 -7.14 -5.10 11.51
CA ASN A 322 -6.77 -6.50 11.35
C ASN A 322 -6.54 -7.11 12.74
N PRO A 323 -7.62 -7.30 13.55
CA PRO A 323 -7.54 -7.93 14.86
C PRO A 323 -7.13 -9.42 14.79
N TYR A 324 -6.92 -9.95 13.58
CA TYR A 324 -6.72 -11.36 13.35
C TYR A 324 -5.27 -11.75 13.62
N HIS A 325 -5.06 -12.40 14.77
CA HIS A 325 -3.84 -13.12 15.07
C HIS A 325 -3.51 -14.11 13.93
N PRO A 326 -2.24 -14.32 13.51
CA PRO A 326 -1.87 -15.24 12.43
C PRO A 326 -2.47 -16.65 12.55
N ILE A 327 -2.80 -17.08 13.77
CA ILE A 327 -3.52 -18.33 14.09
C ILE A 327 -4.87 -18.46 13.37
N LEU A 328 -5.56 -17.36 13.07
CA LEU A 328 -6.88 -17.38 12.42
C LEU A 328 -6.81 -17.61 10.90
N PHE A 329 -5.61 -17.57 10.31
CA PHE A 329 -5.38 -17.94 8.91
C PHE A 329 -4.93 -19.39 8.75
N LYS A 330 -5.03 -20.21 9.80
CA LYS A 330 -4.86 -21.66 9.67
C LYS A 330 -5.98 -22.20 8.76
N ASN A 331 -5.62 -22.31 7.48
CA ASN A 331 -6.23 -23.14 6.44
C ASN A 331 -7.30 -22.47 5.54
N PRO A 332 -6.93 -21.70 4.51
CA PRO A 332 -7.75 -21.52 3.33
C PRO A 332 -7.20 -22.41 2.21
N LYS A 333 -7.61 -23.67 2.15
CA LYS A 333 -7.37 -24.54 0.97
C LYS A 333 -8.04 -24.02 -0.33
N SER A 334 -8.42 -22.74 -0.42
CA SER A 334 -9.21 -22.20 -1.54
C SER A 334 -9.08 -20.69 -1.81
N SER A 335 -8.13 -19.95 -1.24
CA SER A 335 -8.05 -18.50 -1.49
C SER A 335 -7.28 -18.13 -2.77
N SER A 336 -6.29 -18.91 -3.18
CA SER A 336 -5.48 -18.59 -4.38
C SER A 336 -6.29 -18.63 -5.69
N GLU A 337 -7.27 -19.53 -5.82
CA GLU A 337 -8.16 -19.57 -7.00
C GLU A 337 -9.15 -18.40 -7.06
N LYS A 338 -9.51 -17.80 -5.92
CA LYS A 338 -10.51 -16.72 -5.86
C LYS A 338 -9.96 -15.36 -6.31
N TYR A 339 -8.66 -15.11 -6.15
CA TYR A 339 -8.07 -13.81 -6.49
C TYR A 339 -7.46 -13.75 -7.90
N ALA A 340 -7.15 -14.90 -8.52
CA ALA A 340 -6.68 -14.94 -9.91
C ALA A 340 -7.70 -14.37 -10.91
N GLY A 341 -9.00 -14.45 -10.60
CA GLY A 341 -10.09 -13.93 -11.46
C GLY A 341 -10.28 -12.41 -11.46
N LEU A 342 -9.72 -11.68 -10.48
CA LEU A 342 -9.91 -10.22 -10.36
C LEU A 342 -8.96 -9.39 -11.23
N PHE A 343 -7.89 -10.00 -11.75
CA PHE A 343 -6.83 -9.31 -12.50
C PHE A 343 -6.69 -9.76 -13.96
N GLY A 344 -7.58 -10.65 -14.42
CA GLY A 344 -7.73 -11.02 -15.82
C GLY A 344 -8.41 -9.90 -16.62
N GLY A 345 -7.73 -8.77 -16.81
CA GLY A 345 -8.12 -7.80 -17.82
C GLY A 345 -8.14 -8.49 -19.17
N ARG A 346 -9.27 -8.43 -19.88
CA ARG A 346 -9.37 -8.88 -21.27
C ARG A 346 -8.35 -8.08 -22.09
N SER A 347 -7.36 -8.79 -22.63
CA SER A 347 -6.49 -8.33 -23.71
C SER A 347 -7.29 -8.00 -24.96
#